data_AF-A0A7C2GAC8-F1
#
_entry.id   AF-A0A7C2GAC8-F1
#
_cell.length_a   1.000
_cell.length_b   1.000
_cell.length_c   1.000
_cell.angle_alpha   90.00
_cell.angle_beta   90.00
_cell.angle_gamma   90.00
#
_symmetry.space_group_name_H-M   'P 1'
#
loop_
_entity.id
_entity.type
_entity.pdbx_description
1 polymer ?
#
loop_
_entity_poly.entity_id
_entity_poly.type
_entity_poly.pdbx_seq_one_letter_code
_entity_poly.pdbx_strand_id
1 'polypeptide(L)'
;MFIFFYLLLVAGVFSWLVTDVLNSQTQAPFGIVVLMLMGLLGGQMLYRWRVDLLVTSAVIVLVTLVAILLGPTEVVRGSVKALNDGVNAITGGRPIVTYLDPWAINPQTGQLGVTRNILPSFVFWMAFTFLFCYLGSVLPIWRWAQPINYIGFWITAFTMVLGGLGAALAFFVAPEISSFKLPAFKEFAPVVQSGTARGIQPLWPMLFITIACGAISGWHALFGSVGTARQIEYETDVLPVGAGAMFFGENMLGILSLLAVTTAGQGAGAAAFASGIGRFLSVFGIPVEYGTALGFAAFVLIVITVLQLGFRVMRVALAELLGDRWPLFQNIHAATLISVAAAAFLVLTGVYLYLWQMFGAANQLMAALALLVVTVWLVSSGRSPLYAGLPGVFMLVTTMAAILVNIYNLIASVIIPASAAGQFGMVAGAVVMIGIGVLLEVAAILIAIDSFAAYRRYAARPMQPGPAPAAD
;
A
#
# COMPACT_ATOMS: atom_id res chain seq x y z
N MET A 1 12.54 -10.67 -12.86
CA MET A 1 12.09 -11.64 -11.84
C MET A 1 11.76 -10.98 -10.50
N PHE A 2 12.72 -10.32 -9.82
CA PHE A 2 12.49 -9.65 -8.52
C PHE A 2 11.28 -8.70 -8.53
N ILE A 3 11.19 -7.79 -9.52
CA ILE A 3 10.09 -6.83 -9.66
C ILE A 3 8.72 -7.52 -9.67
N PHE A 4 8.55 -8.63 -10.41
CA PHE A 4 7.27 -9.34 -10.46
C PHE A 4 6.86 -9.88 -9.09
N PHE A 5 7.78 -10.52 -8.36
CA PHE A 5 7.51 -11.01 -7.01
C PHE A 5 7.23 -9.86 -6.03
N TYR A 6 8.00 -8.78 -6.09
CA TYR A 6 7.74 -7.58 -5.31
C TYR A 6 6.32 -7.04 -5.53
N LEU A 7 5.92 -6.87 -6.79
CA LEU A 7 4.58 -6.40 -7.13
C LEU A 7 3.49 -7.40 -6.71
N LEU A 8 3.77 -8.71 -6.76
CA LEU A 8 2.85 -9.75 -6.29
C LEU A 8 2.62 -9.67 -4.77
N LEU A 9 3.68 -9.41 -3.98
CA LEU A 9 3.57 -9.19 -2.53
C LEU A 9 2.68 -7.98 -2.25
N VAL A 10 2.92 -6.86 -2.94
CA VAL A 10 2.09 -5.64 -2.84
C VAL A 10 0.64 -5.94 -3.19
N ALA A 11 0.41 -6.61 -4.32
CA ALA A 11 -0.92 -6.95 -4.78
C ALA A 11 -1.68 -7.81 -3.75
N GLY A 12 -1.02 -8.78 -3.13
CA GLY A 12 -1.63 -9.60 -2.08
C GLY A 12 -2.05 -8.79 -0.85
N VAL A 13 -1.14 -7.99 -0.28
CA VAL A 13 -1.42 -7.18 0.91
C VAL A 13 -2.53 -6.17 0.66
N PHE A 14 -2.38 -5.39 -0.40
CA PHE A 14 -3.25 -4.25 -0.66
C PHE A 14 -4.63 -4.71 -1.11
N SER A 15 -4.72 -5.80 -1.88
CA SER A 15 -6.02 -6.36 -2.26
C SER A 15 -6.78 -6.89 -1.04
N TRP A 16 -6.07 -7.50 -0.09
CA TRP A 16 -6.69 -7.88 1.17
C TRP A 16 -7.19 -6.67 1.96
N LEU A 17 -6.36 -5.62 2.12
CA LEU A 17 -6.74 -4.41 2.85
C LEU A 17 -7.98 -3.71 2.27
N VAL A 18 -8.03 -3.54 0.94
CA VAL A 18 -9.19 -2.94 0.27
C VAL A 18 -10.42 -3.82 0.47
N THR A 19 -10.27 -5.14 0.27
CA THR A 19 -11.37 -6.09 0.44
C THR A 19 -11.91 -6.08 1.88
N ASP A 20 -11.02 -6.09 2.88
CA ASP A 20 -11.40 -6.08 4.29
C ASP A 20 -12.15 -4.80 4.67
N VAL A 21 -11.70 -3.64 4.20
CA VAL A 21 -12.41 -2.37 4.42
C VAL A 21 -13.77 -2.38 3.74
N LEU A 22 -13.86 -2.80 2.47
CA LEU A 22 -15.14 -2.85 1.74
C LEU A 22 -16.12 -3.84 2.37
N ASN A 23 -15.62 -4.95 2.92
CA ASN A 23 -16.45 -5.98 3.53
C ASN A 23 -16.90 -5.61 4.95
N SER A 24 -15.98 -5.10 5.78
CA SER A 24 -16.23 -4.83 7.20
C SER A 24 -16.86 -3.46 7.48
N GLN A 25 -16.61 -2.46 6.63
CA GLN A 25 -17.07 -1.08 6.82
C GLN A 25 -18.21 -0.77 5.86
N THR A 26 -19.45 -0.99 6.27
CA THR A 26 -20.64 -0.81 5.42
C THR A 26 -20.83 0.61 4.86
N GLN A 27 -20.18 1.61 5.45
CA GLN A 27 -20.19 3.00 4.98
C GLN A 27 -19.21 3.29 3.82
N ALA A 28 -18.22 2.42 3.56
CA ALA A 28 -17.17 2.68 2.57
C ALA A 28 -17.54 2.29 1.11
N PRO A 29 -18.20 1.15 0.83
CA PRO A 29 -18.33 0.65 -0.54
C PRO A 29 -19.06 1.56 -1.51
N PHE A 30 -20.11 2.24 -1.08
CA PHE A 30 -20.94 3.04 -1.98
C PHE A 30 -20.14 4.16 -2.65
N GLY A 31 -19.33 4.90 -1.88
CA GLY A 31 -18.45 5.94 -2.43
C GLY A 31 -17.43 5.38 -3.43
N ILE A 32 -16.90 4.18 -3.19
CA ILE A 32 -15.91 3.54 -4.08
C ILE A 32 -16.55 3.04 -5.39
N VAL A 33 -17.77 2.50 -5.33
CA VAL A 33 -18.54 2.11 -6.52
C VAL A 33 -18.89 3.34 -7.35
N VAL A 34 -19.33 4.44 -6.72
CA VAL A 34 -19.61 5.69 -7.44
C VAL A 34 -18.33 6.27 -8.05
N LEU A 35 -17.21 6.23 -7.35
CA LEU A 35 -15.91 6.65 -7.89
C LEU A 35 -15.54 5.85 -9.15
N MET A 36 -15.74 4.53 -9.16
CA MET A 36 -15.51 3.71 -10.34
C MET A 36 -16.32 4.20 -11.55
N LEU A 37 -17.60 4.52 -11.34
CA LEU A 37 -18.48 5.04 -12.38
C LEU A 37 -18.08 6.46 -12.81
N MET A 38 -17.76 7.33 -11.85
CA MET A 38 -17.33 8.71 -12.11
C MET A 38 -15.97 8.78 -12.78
N GLY A 39 -15.06 7.84 -12.51
CA GLY A 39 -13.79 7.71 -13.21
C GLY A 39 -13.99 7.40 -14.69
N LEU A 40 -14.87 6.44 -15.01
CA LEU A 40 -15.23 6.13 -16.40
C LEU A 40 -15.89 7.32 -17.10
N LEU A 41 -16.82 8.00 -16.40
CA LEU A 41 -17.48 9.20 -16.90
C LEU A 41 -16.48 10.34 -17.12
N GLY A 42 -15.57 10.58 -16.19
CA GLY A 42 -14.54 11.61 -16.29
C GLY A 42 -13.64 11.39 -17.49
N GLY A 43 -13.20 10.16 -17.73
CA GLY A 43 -12.46 9.80 -18.95
C GLY A 43 -13.26 10.06 -20.23
N GLN A 44 -14.56 9.76 -20.23
CA GLN A 44 -15.44 10.03 -21.36
C GLN A 44 -15.64 11.55 -21.59
N MET A 45 -15.92 12.31 -20.54
CA MET A 45 -16.13 13.76 -20.57
C MET A 45 -14.91 14.49 -21.12
N LEU A 46 -13.72 14.21 -20.57
CA LEU A 46 -12.47 14.85 -20.97
C LEU A 46 -12.05 14.48 -22.39
N TYR A 47 -12.00 13.18 -22.72
CA TYR A 47 -11.31 12.74 -23.94
C TYR A 47 -12.22 12.53 -25.15
N ARG A 48 -13.51 12.22 -24.94
CA ARG A 48 -14.46 11.99 -26.05
C ARG A 48 -15.41 13.15 -26.24
N TRP A 49 -15.97 13.68 -25.16
CA TRP A 49 -16.89 14.81 -25.22
C TRP A 49 -16.17 16.15 -25.22
N ARG A 50 -14.85 16.17 -24.93
CA ARG A 50 -14.02 17.38 -24.89
C ARG A 50 -14.61 18.47 -23.98
N VAL A 51 -15.23 18.03 -22.88
CA VAL A 51 -15.73 18.92 -21.84
C VAL A 51 -14.53 19.50 -21.09
N ASP A 52 -14.63 20.76 -20.69
CA ASP A 52 -13.60 21.45 -19.93
C ASP A 52 -13.21 20.68 -18.64
N LEU A 53 -11.94 20.78 -18.27
CA LEU A 53 -11.39 20.07 -17.11
C LEU A 53 -12.02 20.55 -15.80
N LEU A 54 -12.30 21.84 -15.63
CA LEU A 54 -12.90 22.36 -14.40
C LEU A 54 -14.33 21.85 -14.24
N VAL A 55 -15.13 21.89 -15.32
CA VAL A 55 -16.50 21.35 -15.32
C VAL A 55 -16.47 19.85 -15.04
N THR A 56 -15.59 19.12 -15.72
CA THR A 56 -15.45 17.68 -15.50
C THR A 56 -15.07 17.37 -14.05
N SER A 57 -14.09 18.11 -13.51
CA SER A 57 -13.63 17.99 -12.12
C SER A 57 -14.77 18.26 -11.13
N ALA A 58 -15.51 19.35 -11.33
CA ALA A 58 -16.64 19.70 -10.47
C ALA A 58 -17.69 18.57 -10.44
N VAL A 59 -18.02 17.98 -11.59
CA VAL A 59 -18.98 16.87 -11.66
C VAL A 59 -18.42 15.63 -10.95
N ILE A 60 -17.26 15.12 -11.38
CA ILE A 60 -16.78 13.81 -10.91
C ILE A 60 -16.36 13.84 -9.44
N VAL A 61 -15.76 14.93 -8.97
CA VAL A 61 -15.30 15.06 -7.59
C VAL A 61 -16.47 15.33 -6.66
N LEU A 62 -17.40 16.24 -7.00
CA LEU A 62 -18.55 16.55 -6.15
C LEU A 62 -19.48 15.35 -6.01
N VAL A 63 -19.82 14.68 -7.12
CA VAL A 63 -20.68 13.50 -7.08
C VAL A 63 -20.04 12.38 -6.26
N THR A 64 -18.73 12.17 -6.41
CA THR A 64 -18.02 11.19 -5.59
C THR A 64 -18.00 11.57 -4.11
N LEU A 65 -17.75 12.84 -3.79
CA LEU A 65 -17.74 13.34 -2.41
C LEU A 65 -19.10 13.18 -1.75
N VAL A 66 -20.18 13.57 -2.45
CA VAL A 66 -21.56 13.37 -1.99
C VAL A 66 -21.84 11.89 -1.76
N ALA A 67 -21.43 11.01 -2.66
CA ALA A 67 -21.60 9.57 -2.47
C ALA A 67 -20.86 9.03 -1.24
N ILE A 68 -19.64 9.51 -0.96
CA ILE A 68 -18.90 9.14 0.26
C ILE A 68 -19.65 9.63 1.51
N LEU A 69 -20.17 10.86 1.50
CA LEU A 69 -20.93 11.45 2.60
C LEU A 69 -22.31 10.79 2.79
N LEU A 70 -22.88 10.20 1.75
CA LEU A 70 -24.09 9.38 1.87
C LEU A 70 -23.80 8.00 2.47
N GLY A 71 -22.55 7.55 2.49
CA GLY A 71 -22.13 6.24 3.01
C GLY A 71 -22.63 5.92 4.42
N PRO A 72 -22.46 6.83 5.41
CA PRO A 72 -22.96 6.62 6.77
C PRO A 72 -24.48 6.57 6.91
N THR A 73 -25.26 7.08 5.94
CA THR A 73 -26.72 7.13 6.08
C THR A 73 -27.32 5.73 6.26
N GLU A 74 -28.39 5.62 7.05
CA GLU A 74 -28.99 4.31 7.36
C GLU A 74 -29.43 3.55 6.11
N VAL A 75 -29.92 4.27 5.09
CA VAL A 75 -30.34 3.69 3.80
C VAL A 75 -29.17 3.01 3.10
N VAL A 76 -28.04 3.70 2.95
CA VAL A 76 -26.86 3.16 2.26
C VAL A 76 -26.20 2.07 3.09
N ARG A 77 -25.97 2.32 4.38
CA ARG A 77 -25.38 1.36 5.32
C ARG A 77 -26.20 0.07 5.39
N GLY A 78 -27.52 0.21 5.48
CA GLY A 78 -28.47 -0.91 5.51
C GLY A 78 -28.49 -1.69 4.20
N SER A 79 -28.42 -1.01 3.06
CA SER A 79 -28.38 -1.64 1.73
C SER A 79 -27.10 -2.46 1.53
N VAL A 80 -25.94 -1.90 1.91
CA VAL A 80 -24.65 -2.63 1.83
C VAL A 80 -24.64 -3.81 2.80
N LYS A 81 -25.17 -3.65 4.01
CA LYS A 81 -25.31 -4.76 4.96
C LYS A 81 -26.22 -5.85 4.41
N ALA A 82 -27.38 -5.49 3.84
CA ALA A 82 -28.32 -6.44 3.24
C ALA A 82 -27.70 -7.19 2.05
N LEU A 83 -26.89 -6.51 1.23
CA LEU A 83 -26.09 -7.15 0.19
C LEU A 83 -25.11 -8.18 0.78
N ASN A 84 -24.32 -7.79 1.78
CA ASN A 84 -23.37 -8.70 2.43
C ASN A 84 -24.07 -9.91 3.05
N ASP A 85 -25.18 -9.70 3.76
CA ASP A 85 -25.96 -10.76 4.39
C ASP A 85 -26.58 -11.70 3.35
N GLY A 86 -27.11 -11.16 2.24
CA GLY A 86 -27.65 -11.95 1.13
C GLY A 86 -26.58 -12.79 0.41
N VAL A 87 -25.38 -12.23 0.20
CA VAL A 87 -24.24 -12.97 -0.36
C VAL A 87 -23.79 -14.06 0.62
N ASN A 88 -23.75 -13.78 1.93
CA ASN A 88 -23.41 -14.77 2.95
C ASN A 88 -24.45 -15.89 3.08
N ALA A 89 -25.71 -15.64 2.73
CA ALA A 89 -26.77 -16.63 2.75
C ALA A 89 -26.56 -17.75 1.70
N ILE A 90 -25.77 -17.51 0.65
CA ILE A 90 -25.43 -18.52 -0.37
C ILE A 90 -24.82 -19.79 0.25
N THR A 91 -24.01 -19.64 1.30
CA THR A 91 -23.41 -20.77 2.03
C THR A 91 -24.11 -21.05 3.36
N GLY A 92 -25.28 -20.44 3.61
CA GLY A 92 -25.97 -20.49 4.90
C GLY A 92 -25.15 -19.87 6.03
N GLY A 93 -24.30 -18.88 5.72
CA GLY A 93 -23.40 -18.24 6.70
C GLY A 93 -22.15 -19.05 7.04
N ARG A 94 -21.90 -20.18 6.36
CA ARG A 94 -20.69 -21.00 6.58
C ARG A 94 -19.49 -20.34 5.90
N PRO A 95 -18.32 -20.26 6.57
CA PRO A 95 -17.11 -19.73 5.95
C PRO A 95 -16.61 -20.63 4.82
N ILE A 96 -16.10 -20.00 3.75
CA ILE A 96 -15.49 -20.69 2.61
C ILE A 96 -14.09 -21.17 3.00
N VAL A 97 -13.32 -20.30 3.66
CA VAL A 97 -11.98 -20.60 4.16
C VAL A 97 -11.86 -20.08 5.58
N THR A 98 -11.23 -20.87 6.44
CA THR A 98 -10.88 -20.48 7.81
C THR A 98 -9.38 -20.63 7.98
N TYR A 99 -8.72 -19.59 8.47
CA TYR A 99 -7.31 -19.65 8.86
C TYR A 99 -7.11 -18.95 10.21
N LEU A 100 -6.09 -19.37 10.94
CA LEU A 100 -5.72 -18.73 12.19
C LEU A 100 -4.80 -17.55 11.88
N ASP A 101 -5.15 -16.38 12.40
CA ASP A 101 -4.31 -15.20 12.41
C ASP A 101 -3.53 -15.16 13.73
N PRO A 102 -2.23 -15.48 13.73
CA PRO A 102 -1.43 -15.56 14.96
C PRO A 102 -1.07 -14.19 15.52
N TRP A 103 -1.36 -13.09 14.80
CA TRP A 103 -0.99 -11.73 15.18
C TRP A 103 -2.20 -10.86 15.55
N ALA A 104 -3.41 -11.28 15.22
CA ALA A 104 -4.62 -10.65 15.72
C ALA A 104 -4.77 -10.89 17.23
N ILE A 105 -4.90 -9.82 17.99
CA ILE A 105 -5.28 -9.87 19.39
C ILE A 105 -6.78 -10.13 19.44
N ASN A 106 -7.19 -11.22 20.08
CA ASN A 106 -8.57 -11.49 20.37
C ASN A 106 -9.09 -10.41 21.34
N PRO A 107 -10.09 -9.60 20.96
CA PRO A 107 -10.60 -8.52 21.81
C PRO A 107 -11.20 -8.99 23.13
N GLN A 108 -11.66 -10.25 23.21
CA GLN A 108 -12.31 -10.83 24.39
C GLN A 108 -11.33 -11.48 25.35
N THR A 109 -10.26 -12.10 24.83
CA THR A 109 -9.28 -12.82 25.67
C THR A 109 -7.96 -12.07 25.84
N GLY A 110 -7.73 -11.00 25.06
CA GLY A 110 -6.46 -10.27 25.04
C GLY A 110 -5.28 -11.08 24.50
N GLN A 111 -5.51 -12.33 24.07
CA GLN A 111 -4.49 -13.24 23.57
C GLN A 111 -4.36 -13.11 22.05
N LEU A 112 -3.13 -13.23 21.54
CA LEU A 112 -2.88 -13.30 20.09
C LEU A 112 -3.32 -14.66 19.53
N GLY A 113 -3.93 -14.66 18.36
CA GLY A 113 -4.49 -15.86 17.73
C GLY A 113 -6.01 -15.77 17.55
N VAL A 114 -6.47 -15.25 16.42
CA VAL A 114 -7.90 -15.20 16.06
C VAL A 114 -8.15 -16.03 14.82
N THR A 115 -9.10 -16.97 14.88
CA THR A 115 -9.56 -17.66 13.66
C THR A 115 -10.36 -16.67 12.82
N ARG A 116 -9.83 -16.35 11.64
CA ARG A 116 -10.47 -15.50 10.63
C ARG A 116 -11.31 -16.36 9.71
N ASN A 117 -12.54 -15.94 9.53
CA ASN A 117 -13.53 -16.61 8.69
C ASN A 117 -13.73 -15.80 7.41
N ILE A 118 -13.30 -16.34 6.26
CA ILE A 118 -13.63 -15.75 4.95
C ILE A 118 -15.05 -16.16 4.59
N LEU A 119 -15.96 -15.20 4.65
CA LEU A 119 -17.33 -15.35 4.20
C LEU A 119 -17.48 -15.08 2.70
N PRO A 120 -18.57 -15.52 2.06
CA PRO A 120 -18.85 -15.21 0.65
C PRO A 120 -18.82 -13.71 0.32
N SER A 121 -19.28 -12.85 1.23
CA SER A 121 -19.21 -11.38 1.08
C SER A 121 -17.79 -10.86 0.89
N PHE A 122 -16.81 -11.42 1.60
CA PHE A 122 -15.40 -11.08 1.42
C PHE A 122 -14.93 -11.44 0.00
N VAL A 123 -15.29 -12.63 -0.50
CA VAL A 123 -14.93 -13.07 -1.86
C VAL A 123 -15.61 -12.18 -2.92
N PHE A 124 -16.84 -11.73 -2.67
CA PHE A 124 -17.53 -10.78 -3.53
C PHE A 124 -16.78 -9.44 -3.65
N TRP A 125 -16.39 -8.82 -2.52
CA TRP A 125 -15.62 -7.58 -2.53
C TRP A 125 -14.20 -7.76 -3.08
N MET A 126 -13.62 -8.94 -2.91
CA MET A 126 -12.33 -9.29 -3.52
C MET A 126 -12.46 -9.35 -5.05
N ALA A 127 -13.51 -10.00 -5.55
CA ALA A 127 -13.81 -10.05 -6.98
C ALA A 127 -14.07 -8.64 -7.55
N PHE A 128 -14.79 -7.78 -6.82
CA PHE A 128 -14.97 -6.37 -7.18
C PHE A 128 -13.62 -5.64 -7.28
N THR A 129 -12.76 -5.78 -6.28
CA THR A 129 -11.43 -5.13 -6.24
C THR A 129 -10.56 -5.59 -7.41
N PHE A 130 -10.55 -6.89 -7.70
CA PHE A 130 -9.79 -7.43 -8.83
C PHE A 130 -10.38 -7.06 -10.18
N LEU A 131 -11.70 -6.97 -10.30
CA LEU A 131 -12.34 -6.47 -11.51
C LEU A 131 -11.94 -5.01 -11.77
N PHE A 132 -11.96 -4.18 -10.74
CA PHE A 132 -11.50 -2.79 -10.82
C PHE A 132 -10.04 -2.71 -11.29
N CYS A 133 -9.15 -3.52 -10.72
CA CYS A 133 -7.74 -3.55 -11.09
C CYS A 133 -7.49 -4.14 -12.48
N TYR A 134 -8.28 -5.14 -12.88
CA TYR A 134 -8.24 -5.72 -14.22
C TYR A 134 -8.57 -4.67 -15.27
N LEU A 135 -9.64 -3.89 -15.06
CA LEU A 135 -10.01 -2.77 -15.93
C LEU A 135 -8.88 -1.74 -15.98
N GLY A 136 -8.25 -1.43 -14.84
CA GLY A 136 -7.11 -0.52 -14.77
C GLY A 136 -5.82 -1.02 -15.42
N SER A 137 -5.65 -2.33 -15.58
CA SER A 137 -4.52 -2.92 -16.31
C SER A 137 -4.76 -2.97 -17.83
N VAL A 138 -5.98 -3.34 -18.24
CA VAL A 138 -6.34 -3.65 -19.63
C VAL A 138 -6.78 -2.41 -20.42
N LEU A 139 -7.59 -1.54 -19.83
CA LEU A 139 -8.12 -0.37 -20.54
C LEU A 139 -7.02 0.69 -20.78
N PRO A 140 -7.18 1.56 -21.78
CA PRO A 140 -6.29 2.71 -21.95
C PRO A 140 -6.26 3.60 -20.70
N ILE A 141 -5.09 4.14 -20.35
CA ILE A 141 -4.86 4.91 -19.11
C ILE A 141 -5.83 6.10 -19.00
N TRP A 142 -6.05 6.83 -20.10
CA TRP A 142 -6.94 7.98 -20.17
C TRP A 142 -8.42 7.66 -19.87
N ARG A 143 -8.85 6.40 -20.08
CA ARG A 143 -10.24 5.97 -19.90
C ARG A 143 -10.54 5.51 -18.47
N TRP A 144 -9.52 5.04 -17.74
CA TRP A 144 -9.69 4.40 -16.44
C TRP A 144 -8.72 4.95 -15.39
N ALA A 145 -7.45 4.58 -15.48
CA ALA A 145 -6.49 4.83 -14.42
C ALA A 145 -6.28 6.34 -14.15
N GLN A 146 -6.13 7.15 -15.20
CA GLN A 146 -5.88 8.58 -15.06
C GLN A 146 -7.06 9.36 -14.44
N PRO A 147 -8.31 9.26 -14.93
CA PRO A 147 -9.43 9.97 -14.30
C PRO A 147 -9.71 9.46 -12.88
N ILE A 148 -9.55 8.16 -12.62
CA ILE A 148 -9.67 7.59 -11.26
C ILE A 148 -8.61 8.15 -10.31
N ASN A 149 -7.33 8.17 -10.74
CA ASN A 149 -6.24 8.73 -9.96
C ASN A 149 -6.46 10.23 -9.70
N TYR A 150 -7.03 10.95 -10.67
CA TYR A 150 -7.36 12.37 -10.53
C TYR A 150 -8.45 12.62 -9.48
N ILE A 151 -9.54 11.85 -9.48
CA ILE A 151 -10.56 11.94 -8.43
C ILE A 151 -9.95 11.54 -7.07
N GLY A 152 -9.17 10.44 -7.06
CA GLY A 152 -8.49 9.94 -5.87
C GLY A 152 -7.55 10.96 -5.25
N PHE A 153 -6.83 11.73 -6.07
CA PHE A 153 -6.01 12.84 -5.62
C PHE A 153 -6.84 13.89 -4.88
N TRP A 154 -7.93 14.38 -5.46
CA TRP A 154 -8.75 15.42 -4.83
C TRP A 154 -9.41 14.97 -3.54
N ILE A 155 -10.02 13.78 -3.51
CA ILE A 155 -10.66 13.25 -2.29
C ILE A 155 -9.64 13.04 -1.17
N THR A 156 -8.47 12.51 -1.51
CA THR A 156 -7.38 12.32 -0.55
C THR A 156 -6.82 13.66 -0.08
N ALA A 157 -6.58 14.60 -0.99
CA ALA A 157 -6.09 15.95 -0.67
C ALA A 157 -7.06 16.70 0.25
N PHE A 158 -8.36 16.67 -0.02
CA PHE A 158 -9.35 17.29 0.86
C PHE A 158 -9.36 16.63 2.24
N THR A 159 -9.34 15.30 2.30
CA THR A 159 -9.26 14.57 3.58
C THR A 159 -8.00 14.95 4.36
N MET A 160 -6.84 15.06 3.71
CA MET A 160 -5.58 15.41 4.35
C MET A 160 -5.55 16.87 4.81
N VAL A 161 -5.98 17.81 3.96
CA VAL A 161 -5.98 19.24 4.27
C VAL A 161 -6.99 19.54 5.39
N LEU A 162 -8.23 19.08 5.25
CA LEU A 162 -9.25 19.29 6.27
C LEU A 162 -8.91 18.54 7.56
N GLY A 163 -8.41 17.30 7.47
CA GLY A 163 -7.97 16.53 8.63
C GLY A 163 -6.79 17.19 9.36
N GLY A 164 -5.80 17.70 8.62
CA GLY A 164 -4.66 18.42 9.17
C GLY A 164 -5.04 19.74 9.82
N LEU A 165 -5.88 20.54 9.16
CA LEU A 165 -6.43 21.77 9.74
C LEU A 165 -7.28 21.47 10.98
N GLY A 166 -8.09 20.41 10.93
CA GLY A 166 -8.89 19.95 12.07
C GLY A 166 -8.03 19.52 13.25
N ALA A 167 -6.94 18.80 13.00
CA ALA A 167 -5.98 18.41 14.03
C ALA A 167 -5.27 19.63 14.64
N ALA A 168 -4.86 20.59 13.81
CA ALA A 168 -4.22 21.82 14.27
C ALA A 168 -5.19 22.70 15.09
N LEU A 169 -6.45 22.80 14.68
CA LEU A 169 -7.47 23.57 15.39
C LEU A 169 -7.93 22.86 16.67
N ALA A 170 -7.99 21.53 16.68
CA ALA A 170 -8.33 20.73 17.85
C ALA A 170 -7.42 21.07 19.05
N PHE A 171 -6.13 21.30 18.79
CA PHE A 171 -5.18 21.70 19.82
C PHE A 171 -5.61 22.95 20.60
N PHE A 172 -6.24 23.91 19.93
CA PHE A 172 -6.68 25.17 20.55
C PHE A 172 -8.12 25.13 21.06
N VAL A 173 -9.03 24.46 20.34
CA VAL A 173 -10.48 24.55 20.58
C VAL A 173 -11.05 23.34 21.30
N ALA A 174 -10.46 22.15 21.10
CA ALA A 174 -10.95 20.91 21.67
C ALA A 174 -9.78 20.00 22.10
N PRO A 175 -9.05 20.36 23.18
CA PRO A 175 -7.86 19.64 23.62
C PRO A 175 -8.09 18.14 23.86
N GLU A 176 -9.31 17.77 24.25
CA GLU A 176 -9.77 16.39 24.43
C GLU A 176 -9.60 15.53 23.16
N ILE A 177 -9.84 16.13 21.98
CA ILE A 177 -9.72 15.47 20.67
C ILE A 177 -8.26 15.29 20.28
N SER A 178 -7.41 16.27 20.58
CA SER A 178 -5.98 16.26 20.26
C SER A 178 -5.11 15.52 21.28
N SER A 179 -5.69 15.04 22.38
CA SER A 179 -4.94 14.34 23.42
C SER A 179 -4.38 13.01 22.90
N PHE A 180 -3.07 12.79 23.10
CA PHE A 180 -2.45 11.52 22.78
C PHE A 180 -2.86 10.46 23.81
N LYS A 181 -3.50 9.41 23.32
CA LYS A 181 -3.99 8.29 24.14
C LYS A 181 -2.99 7.13 24.22
N LEU A 182 -2.01 7.12 23.33
CA LEU A 182 -0.93 6.12 23.32
C LEU A 182 0.30 6.65 24.08
N PRO A 183 1.01 5.79 24.83
CA PRO A 183 2.25 6.17 25.49
C PRO A 183 3.33 6.54 24.46
N ALA A 184 4.11 7.60 24.75
CA ALA A 184 5.14 8.11 23.85
C ALA A 184 6.28 7.10 23.59
N PHE A 185 6.58 6.28 24.58
CA PHE A 185 7.53 5.18 24.47
C PHE A 185 6.91 3.95 25.13
N LYS A 186 7.00 2.81 24.43
CA LYS A 186 6.63 1.51 24.98
C LYS A 186 7.91 0.76 25.33
N GLU A 187 8.56 0.16 24.34
CA GLU A 187 9.75 -0.68 24.52
C GLU A 187 10.63 -0.65 23.25
N PHE A 188 11.93 -0.93 23.39
CA PHE A 188 12.87 -1.02 22.27
C PHE A 188 12.78 -2.33 21.49
N ALA A 189 12.42 -3.42 22.17
CA ALA A 189 12.26 -4.73 21.57
C ALA A 189 11.06 -5.43 22.19
N PRO A 190 9.83 -4.94 21.89
CA PRO A 190 8.63 -5.63 22.34
C PRO A 190 8.69 -7.07 21.84
N VAL A 191 8.65 -8.00 22.79
CA VAL A 191 8.46 -9.41 22.45
C VAL A 191 6.99 -9.58 22.13
N VAL A 192 6.70 -10.12 20.95
CA VAL A 192 5.33 -10.52 20.62
C VAL A 192 5.10 -11.87 21.29
N GLN A 193 4.87 -11.82 22.60
CA GLN A 193 4.62 -12.98 23.46
C GLN A 193 3.12 -13.13 23.69
N SER A 194 2.54 -14.24 23.23
CA SER A 194 1.26 -14.75 23.71
C SER A 194 1.16 -16.23 23.37
N GLY A 195 1.05 -17.07 24.40
CA GLY A 195 0.98 -18.53 24.24
C GLY A 195 2.32 -19.14 23.80
N THR A 196 2.32 -19.93 22.72
CA THR A 196 3.50 -20.64 22.19
C THR A 196 4.31 -19.84 21.17
N ALA A 197 3.82 -18.69 20.71
CA ALA A 197 4.52 -17.83 19.75
C ALA A 197 5.59 -16.97 20.45
N ARG A 198 6.82 -17.02 19.92
CA ARG A 198 8.01 -16.32 20.47
C ARG A 198 8.64 -15.37 19.44
N GLY A 199 7.85 -14.46 18.89
CA GLY A 199 8.33 -13.48 17.91
C GLY A 199 9.03 -12.28 18.55
N ILE A 200 10.02 -11.72 17.87
CA ILE A 200 10.70 -10.47 18.25
C ILE A 200 10.33 -9.35 17.28
N GLN A 201 10.08 -8.15 17.79
CA GLN A 201 9.85 -6.95 16.97
C GLN A 201 10.75 -5.80 17.43
N PRO A 202 12.09 -5.92 17.28
CA PRO A 202 13.01 -4.86 17.69
C PRO A 202 12.82 -3.61 16.84
N LEU A 203 12.88 -2.42 17.47
CA LEU A 203 12.69 -1.13 16.81
C LEU A 203 13.57 -1.00 15.56
N TRP A 204 14.86 -1.30 15.71
CA TRP A 204 15.73 -1.56 14.56
C TRP A 204 15.92 -3.07 14.42
N PRO A 205 15.74 -3.64 13.21
CA PRO A 205 15.45 -2.98 11.93
C PRO A 205 13.96 -2.90 11.54
N MET A 206 13.03 -3.39 12.38
CA MET A 206 11.63 -3.61 11.96
C MET A 206 10.84 -2.33 11.67
N LEU A 207 11.18 -1.20 12.31
CA LEU A 207 10.48 0.07 12.10
C LEU A 207 10.51 0.49 10.62
N PHE A 208 11.67 0.36 9.98
CA PHE A 208 11.91 0.79 8.61
C PHE A 208 11.14 -0.03 7.58
N ILE A 209 10.85 -1.30 7.85
CA ILE A 209 10.02 -2.11 6.95
C ILE A 209 8.54 -2.05 7.31
N THR A 210 8.18 -1.67 8.54
CA THR A 210 6.78 -1.56 8.97
C THR A 210 6.17 -0.24 8.50
N ILE A 211 6.91 0.87 8.61
CA ILE A 211 6.53 2.19 8.11
C ILE A 211 7.21 2.43 6.75
N ALA A 212 6.98 1.49 5.82
CA ALA A 212 7.79 1.44 4.60
C ALA A 212 7.73 2.74 3.79
N CYS A 213 6.55 3.17 3.34
CA CYS A 213 6.42 4.36 2.50
C CYS A 213 6.75 5.68 3.21
N GLY A 214 6.55 5.75 4.54
CA GLY A 214 6.79 6.96 5.33
C GLY A 214 8.26 7.20 5.70
N ALA A 215 9.11 6.17 5.70
CA ALA A 215 10.56 6.33 5.91
C ALA A 215 11.31 6.54 4.58
N ILE A 216 11.18 5.60 3.64
CA ILE A 216 11.72 5.67 2.28
C ILE A 216 11.03 4.61 1.41
N SER A 217 10.71 4.94 0.15
CA SER A 217 9.86 4.08 -0.68
C SER A 217 10.51 3.67 -2.00
N GLY A 218 10.72 2.36 -2.18
CA GLY A 218 11.12 1.79 -3.46
C GLY A 218 10.02 1.86 -4.52
N TRP A 219 8.75 1.85 -4.10
CA TRP A 219 7.60 2.00 -5.00
C TRP A 219 7.63 3.35 -5.74
N HIS A 220 7.90 4.44 -5.03
CA HIS A 220 7.99 5.77 -5.63
C HIS A 220 9.13 5.87 -6.65
N ALA A 221 10.27 5.20 -6.40
CA ALA A 221 11.35 5.13 -7.38
C ALA A 221 10.96 4.31 -8.64
N LEU A 222 10.25 3.19 -8.46
CA LEU A 222 9.77 2.36 -9.56
C LEU A 222 8.77 3.13 -10.46
N PHE A 223 7.77 3.78 -9.86
CA PHE A 223 6.78 4.55 -10.64
C PHE A 223 7.33 5.86 -11.18
N GLY A 224 8.27 6.48 -10.45
CA GLY A 224 9.03 7.63 -10.93
C GLY A 224 9.72 7.33 -12.26
N SER A 225 10.36 6.17 -12.38
CA SER A 225 11.10 5.77 -13.59
C SER A 225 10.21 5.22 -14.72
N VAL A 226 9.13 4.48 -14.41
CA VAL A 226 8.30 3.83 -15.45
C VAL A 226 7.16 4.73 -15.93
N GLY A 227 6.58 5.53 -15.04
CA GLY A 227 5.39 6.34 -15.30
C GLY A 227 5.69 7.84 -15.35
N THR A 228 6.08 8.40 -14.21
CA THR A 228 6.21 9.85 -14.03
C THR A 228 7.21 10.48 -14.99
N ALA A 229 8.37 9.85 -15.19
CA ALA A 229 9.40 10.35 -16.12
C ALA A 229 8.91 10.48 -17.57
N ARG A 230 7.86 9.75 -17.97
CA ARG A 230 7.27 9.83 -19.31
C ARG A 230 6.13 10.85 -19.43
N GLN A 231 5.70 11.42 -18.30
CA GLN A 231 4.62 12.41 -18.22
C GLN A 231 5.13 13.83 -17.94
N ILE A 232 6.42 13.97 -17.63
CA ILE A 232 7.06 15.27 -17.43
C ILE A 232 7.38 15.87 -18.81
N GLU A 233 6.89 17.08 -19.06
CA GLU A 233 7.12 17.81 -20.32
C GLU A 233 8.41 18.65 -20.26
N TYR A 234 8.66 19.30 -19.12
CA TYR A 234 9.83 20.16 -18.91
C TYR A 234 10.68 19.69 -17.74
N GLU A 235 12.01 19.81 -17.86
CA GLU A 235 12.95 19.47 -16.78
C GLU A 235 12.69 20.32 -15.52
N THR A 236 12.20 21.54 -15.69
CA THR A 236 11.78 22.44 -14.61
C THR A 236 10.66 21.86 -13.75
N ASP A 237 9.85 20.95 -14.29
CA ASP A 237 8.73 20.32 -13.57
C ASP A 237 9.18 19.14 -12.71
N VAL A 238 10.42 18.65 -12.89
CA VAL A 238 10.96 17.50 -12.14
C VAL A 238 11.01 17.80 -10.64
N LEU A 239 11.38 19.01 -10.24
CA LEU A 239 11.48 19.36 -8.82
C LEU A 239 10.11 19.48 -8.13
N PRO A 240 9.11 20.21 -8.68
CA PRO A 240 7.74 20.21 -8.15
C PRO A 240 7.11 18.81 -8.10
N VAL A 241 7.26 18.02 -9.16
CA VAL A 241 6.64 16.68 -9.25
C VAL A 241 7.36 15.66 -8.37
N GLY A 242 8.69 15.68 -8.34
CA GLY A 242 9.49 14.74 -7.57
C GLY A 242 9.53 15.07 -6.09
N ALA A 243 10.00 16.26 -5.73
CA ALA A 243 10.17 16.66 -4.33
C ALA A 243 8.89 17.30 -3.74
N GLY A 244 8.26 18.21 -4.49
CA GLY A 244 7.08 18.93 -4.02
C GLY A 244 5.88 18.02 -3.72
N ALA A 245 5.56 17.10 -4.64
CA ALA A 245 4.47 16.15 -4.44
C ALA A 245 4.76 15.14 -3.31
N MET A 246 6.01 14.75 -3.09
CA MET A 246 6.39 13.89 -1.96
C MET A 246 6.26 14.62 -0.61
N PHE A 247 6.59 15.91 -0.57
CA PHE A 247 6.41 16.73 0.63
C PHE A 247 4.93 16.95 0.96
N PHE A 248 4.10 17.32 -0.02
CA PHE A 248 2.67 17.52 0.22
C PHE A 248 1.90 16.19 0.41
N GLY A 249 2.26 15.13 -0.30
CA GLY A 249 1.59 13.84 -0.25
C GLY A 249 2.05 12.97 0.92
N GLU A 250 3.24 12.37 0.80
CA GLU A 250 3.70 11.32 1.72
C GLU A 250 4.03 11.87 3.12
N ASN A 251 4.72 13.02 3.21
CA ASN A 251 5.09 13.58 4.51
C ASN A 251 3.85 14.04 5.31
N MET A 252 2.93 14.77 4.67
CA MET A 252 1.69 15.20 5.30
C MET A 252 0.81 14.02 5.68
N LEU A 253 0.66 13.02 4.80
CA LEU A 253 -0.07 11.78 5.11
C LEU A 253 0.56 11.04 6.29
N GLY A 254 1.89 10.95 6.36
CA GLY A 254 2.62 10.31 7.45
C GLY A 254 2.38 10.99 8.80
N ILE A 255 2.52 12.33 8.85
CA ILE A 255 2.26 13.13 10.06
C ILE A 255 0.79 12.99 10.48
N LEU A 256 -0.14 13.15 9.53
CA LEU A 256 -1.57 13.05 9.82
C LEU A 256 -1.95 11.63 10.28
N SER A 257 -1.35 10.59 9.71
CA SER A 257 -1.58 9.21 10.13
C SER A 257 -1.07 8.97 11.54
N LEU A 258 0.11 9.50 11.89
CA LEU A 258 0.63 9.42 13.25
C LEU A 258 -0.33 10.10 14.23
N LEU A 259 -0.75 11.33 13.95
CA LEU A 259 -1.70 12.07 14.80
C LEU A 259 -3.05 11.35 14.91
N ALA A 260 -3.60 10.87 13.80
CA ALA A 260 -4.88 10.18 13.78
C ALA A 260 -4.86 8.91 14.64
N VAL A 261 -3.80 8.09 14.53
CA VAL A 261 -3.69 6.84 15.28
C VAL A 261 -3.43 7.10 16.78
N THR A 262 -2.58 8.05 17.13
CA THR A 262 -2.25 8.34 18.53
C THR A 262 -3.39 9.01 19.30
N THR A 263 -4.22 9.81 18.63
CA THR A 263 -5.40 10.46 19.21
C THR A 263 -6.64 9.57 19.18
N ALA A 264 -6.77 8.67 18.20
CA ALA A 264 -7.82 7.65 18.17
C ALA A 264 -7.75 6.76 19.41
N GLY A 265 -6.55 6.29 19.77
CA GLY A 265 -6.28 5.50 20.98
C GLY A 265 -6.88 4.10 20.99
N GLN A 266 -7.60 3.71 19.94
CA GLN A 266 -8.28 2.42 19.80
C GLN A 266 -8.36 2.02 18.32
N GLY A 267 -8.38 0.71 18.07
CA GLY A 267 -8.32 0.14 16.72
C GLY A 267 -6.89 0.02 16.18
N ALA A 268 -6.76 -0.51 14.97
CA ALA A 268 -5.50 -0.68 14.26
C ALA A 268 -5.66 -0.39 12.77
N GLY A 269 -4.56 -0.03 12.10
CA GLY A 269 -4.52 0.18 10.65
C GLY A 269 -5.53 1.22 10.15
N ALA A 270 -6.25 0.87 9.08
CA ALA A 270 -7.20 1.74 8.39
C ALA A 270 -8.31 2.27 9.32
N ALA A 271 -8.79 1.46 10.27
CA ALA A 271 -9.87 1.87 11.18
C ALA A 271 -9.41 2.92 12.18
N ALA A 272 -8.19 2.81 12.71
CA ALA A 272 -7.62 3.81 13.61
C ALA A 272 -7.38 5.14 12.88
N PHE A 273 -6.84 5.07 11.66
CA PHE A 273 -6.67 6.24 10.79
C PHE A 273 -8.01 6.93 10.52
N ALA A 274 -9.00 6.20 9.99
CA ALA A 274 -10.29 6.77 9.62
C ALA A 274 -11.04 7.36 10.83
N SER A 275 -11.00 6.68 11.98
CA SER A 275 -11.56 7.18 13.24
C SER A 275 -10.90 8.48 13.70
N GLY A 276 -9.57 8.57 13.62
CA GLY A 276 -8.82 9.80 13.95
C GLY A 276 -9.20 10.97 13.03
N ILE A 277 -9.28 10.73 11.72
CA ILE A 277 -9.78 11.74 10.75
C ILE A 277 -11.20 12.18 11.11
N GLY A 278 -12.10 11.25 11.44
CA GLY A 278 -13.46 11.56 11.88
C GLY A 278 -13.51 12.49 13.09
N ARG A 279 -12.63 12.28 14.06
CA ARG A 279 -12.50 13.15 15.24
C ARG A 279 -11.95 14.53 14.88
N PHE A 280 -10.92 14.62 14.05
CA PHE A 280 -10.37 15.92 13.63
C PHE A 280 -11.37 16.77 12.86
N LEU A 281 -12.18 16.15 11.99
CA LEU A 281 -13.20 16.86 11.24
C LEU A 281 -14.37 17.34 12.11
N SER A 282 -14.59 16.72 13.28
CA SER A 282 -15.64 17.14 14.21
C SER A 282 -15.44 18.53 14.81
N VAL A 283 -14.21 19.06 14.76
CA VAL A 283 -13.90 20.44 15.16
C VAL A 283 -14.62 21.45 14.27
N PHE A 284 -14.92 21.10 13.01
CA PHE A 284 -15.69 21.93 12.09
C PHE A 284 -17.21 21.72 12.20
N GLY A 285 -17.68 20.97 13.19
CA GLY A 285 -19.10 20.62 13.35
C GLY A 285 -19.57 19.46 12.46
N ILE A 286 -18.65 18.76 11.77
CA ILE A 286 -18.97 17.58 10.97
C ILE A 286 -19.12 16.37 11.91
N PRO A 287 -20.25 15.63 11.89
CA PRO A 287 -20.38 14.47 12.75
C PRO A 287 -19.32 13.41 12.44
N VAL A 288 -18.78 12.77 13.49
CA VAL A 288 -17.61 11.87 13.40
C VAL A 288 -17.78 10.76 12.38
N GLU A 289 -19.00 10.25 12.19
CA GLU A 289 -19.29 9.19 11.21
C GLU A 289 -19.02 9.61 9.76
N TYR A 290 -19.34 10.84 9.37
CA TYR A 290 -19.08 11.36 8.03
C TYR A 290 -17.59 11.59 7.79
N GLY A 291 -16.89 12.13 8.80
CA GLY A 291 -15.44 12.26 8.72
C GLY A 291 -14.73 10.90 8.69
N THR A 292 -15.26 9.90 9.40
CA THR A 292 -14.75 8.52 9.37
C THR A 292 -14.95 7.88 7.99
N ALA A 293 -16.09 8.10 7.35
CA ALA A 293 -16.33 7.63 5.98
C ALA A 293 -15.36 8.27 4.98
N LEU A 294 -15.08 9.57 5.11
CA LEU A 294 -14.04 10.24 4.31
C LEU A 294 -12.66 9.62 4.54
N GLY A 295 -12.29 9.34 5.80
CA GLY A 295 -11.03 8.67 6.14
C GLY A 295 -10.89 7.28 5.50
N PHE A 296 -11.94 6.45 5.55
CA PHE A 296 -11.94 5.15 4.89
C PHE A 296 -11.90 5.28 3.36
N ALA A 297 -12.63 6.24 2.78
CA ALA A 297 -12.60 6.48 1.35
C ALA A 297 -11.18 6.89 0.90
N ALA A 298 -10.55 7.85 1.56
CA ALA A 298 -9.17 8.27 1.26
C ALA A 298 -8.19 7.08 1.36
N PHE A 299 -8.28 6.27 2.42
CA PHE A 299 -7.46 5.07 2.57
C PHE A 299 -7.65 4.08 1.40
N VAL A 300 -8.90 3.71 1.08
CA VAL A 300 -9.19 2.78 -0.02
C VAL A 300 -8.74 3.35 -1.36
N LEU A 301 -8.90 4.65 -1.59
CA LEU A 301 -8.50 5.30 -2.83
C LEU A 301 -6.99 5.29 -3.03
N ILE A 302 -6.20 5.59 -2.01
CA ILE A 302 -4.75 5.47 -2.08
C ILE A 302 -4.36 4.03 -2.42
N VAL A 303 -4.96 3.04 -1.75
CA VAL A 303 -4.56 1.64 -1.93
C VAL A 303 -5.02 1.07 -3.28
N ILE A 304 -6.24 1.36 -3.72
CA ILE A 304 -6.78 0.83 -4.99
C ILE A 304 -6.11 1.47 -6.21
N THR A 305 -5.68 2.73 -6.11
CA THR A 305 -4.92 3.40 -7.18
C THR A 305 -3.53 2.79 -7.33
N VAL A 306 -2.88 2.42 -6.22
CA VAL A 306 -1.63 1.66 -6.23
C VAL A 306 -1.83 0.26 -6.83
N LEU A 307 -2.90 -0.45 -6.44
CA LEU A 307 -3.20 -1.79 -6.97
C LEU A 307 -3.39 -1.80 -8.49
N GLN A 308 -4.22 -0.91 -9.03
CA GLN A 308 -4.49 -0.92 -10.48
C GLN A 308 -3.24 -0.64 -11.31
N LEU A 309 -2.36 0.25 -10.83
CA LEU A 309 -1.08 0.53 -11.46
C LEU A 309 -0.10 -0.63 -11.28
N GLY A 310 -0.11 -1.26 -10.11
CA GLY A 310 0.66 -2.47 -9.81
C GLY A 310 0.35 -3.59 -10.79
N PHE A 311 -0.93 -3.93 -10.99
CA PHE A 311 -1.32 -4.98 -11.94
C PHE A 311 -0.93 -4.66 -13.39
N ARG A 312 -0.94 -3.38 -13.77
CA ARG A 312 -0.44 -2.95 -15.08
C ARG A 312 1.06 -3.21 -15.24
N VAL A 313 1.87 -2.88 -14.23
CA VAL A 313 3.32 -3.14 -14.26
C VAL A 313 3.60 -4.63 -14.14
N MET A 314 2.84 -5.39 -13.33
CA MET A 314 2.96 -6.84 -13.21
C MET A 314 2.76 -7.54 -14.54
N ARG A 315 1.76 -7.10 -15.31
CA ARG A 315 1.50 -7.61 -16.66
C ARG A 315 2.71 -7.45 -17.57
N VAL A 316 3.34 -6.26 -17.56
CA VAL A 316 4.54 -5.99 -18.37
C VAL A 316 5.72 -6.82 -17.87
N ALA A 317 5.95 -6.86 -16.56
CA ALA A 317 7.01 -7.67 -15.96
C ALA A 317 6.85 -9.17 -16.24
N LEU A 318 5.62 -9.68 -16.32
CA LEU A 318 5.33 -11.08 -16.66
C LEU A 318 5.58 -11.36 -18.15
N ALA A 319 5.19 -10.43 -19.02
CA ALA A 319 5.47 -10.51 -20.46
C ALA A 319 6.98 -10.49 -20.73
N GLU A 320 7.75 -9.65 -20.04
CA GLU A 320 9.21 -9.61 -20.15
C GLU A 320 9.88 -10.88 -19.58
N LEU A 321 9.31 -11.47 -18.52
CA LEU A 321 9.90 -12.63 -17.87
C LEU A 321 9.71 -13.94 -18.67
N LEU A 322 8.51 -14.14 -19.23
CA LEU A 322 8.10 -15.43 -19.81
C LEU A 322 7.54 -15.31 -21.24
N GLY A 323 7.31 -14.11 -21.75
CA GLY A 323 6.66 -13.89 -23.04
C GLY A 323 7.44 -14.44 -24.24
N ASP A 324 8.77 -14.41 -24.19
CA ASP A 324 9.63 -14.96 -25.26
C ASP A 324 9.54 -16.49 -25.35
N ARG A 325 9.29 -17.16 -24.22
CA ARG A 325 9.10 -18.62 -24.18
C ARG A 325 7.66 -19.00 -24.50
N TRP A 326 6.69 -18.38 -23.84
CA TRP A 326 5.26 -18.73 -23.95
C TRP A 326 4.43 -17.50 -24.36
N PRO A 327 3.90 -17.47 -25.60
CA PRO A 327 3.11 -16.34 -26.13
C PRO A 327 1.87 -15.98 -25.31
N LEU A 328 1.37 -16.90 -24.48
CA LEU A 328 0.27 -16.65 -23.55
C LEU A 328 0.53 -15.43 -22.66
N PHE A 329 1.77 -15.22 -22.20
CA PHE A 329 2.12 -14.10 -21.33
C PHE A 329 2.25 -12.76 -22.06
N GLN A 330 2.26 -12.76 -23.39
CA GLN A 330 2.22 -11.53 -24.20
C GLN A 330 0.77 -11.00 -24.34
N ASN A 331 -0.23 -11.87 -24.19
CA ASN A 331 -1.62 -11.46 -24.23
C ASN A 331 -1.99 -10.64 -22.99
N ILE A 332 -2.53 -9.43 -23.21
CA ILE A 332 -2.84 -8.46 -22.16
C ILE A 332 -3.83 -9.04 -21.13
N HIS A 333 -4.86 -9.76 -21.61
CA HIS A 333 -5.89 -10.34 -20.76
C HIS A 333 -5.35 -11.53 -19.98
N ALA A 334 -4.66 -12.47 -20.65
CA ALA A 334 -4.12 -13.66 -20.00
C ALA A 334 -3.09 -13.29 -18.92
N ALA A 335 -2.13 -12.43 -19.23
CA ALA A 335 -1.11 -12.00 -18.26
C ALA A 335 -1.72 -11.27 -17.05
N THR A 336 -2.76 -10.44 -17.27
CA THR A 336 -3.47 -9.78 -16.17
C THR A 336 -4.24 -10.78 -15.33
N LEU A 337 -4.98 -11.71 -15.94
CA LEU A 337 -5.76 -12.73 -15.22
C LEU A 337 -4.87 -13.67 -14.41
N ILE A 338 -3.71 -14.06 -14.94
CA ILE A 338 -2.72 -14.86 -14.22
C ILE A 338 -2.18 -14.08 -13.01
N SER A 339 -1.88 -12.80 -13.18
CA SER A 339 -1.42 -11.93 -12.09
C SER A 339 -2.48 -11.79 -11.00
N VAL A 340 -3.75 -11.58 -11.39
CA VAL A 340 -4.90 -11.49 -10.48
C VAL A 340 -5.10 -12.82 -9.75
N ALA A 341 -5.04 -13.95 -10.45
CA ALA A 341 -5.19 -15.27 -9.85
C ALA A 341 -4.08 -15.56 -8.83
N ALA A 342 -2.83 -15.18 -9.13
CA ALA A 342 -1.73 -15.29 -8.20
C ALA A 342 -1.94 -14.44 -6.94
N ALA A 343 -2.41 -13.19 -7.08
CA ALA A 343 -2.73 -12.34 -5.95
C ALA A 343 -3.92 -12.89 -5.13
N ALA A 344 -4.97 -13.35 -5.80
CA ALA A 344 -6.14 -13.97 -5.16
C ALA A 344 -5.75 -15.21 -4.34
N PHE A 345 -4.85 -16.04 -4.87
CA PHE A 345 -4.31 -17.19 -4.17
C PHE A 345 -3.63 -16.78 -2.85
N LEU A 346 -2.81 -15.73 -2.85
CA LEU A 346 -2.16 -15.23 -1.64
C LEU A 346 -3.14 -14.68 -0.60
N VAL A 347 -4.20 -14.00 -1.05
CA VAL A 347 -5.26 -13.46 -0.17
C VAL A 347 -6.07 -14.59 0.47
N LEU A 348 -6.51 -15.58 -0.31
CA LEU A 348 -7.40 -16.66 0.15
C LEU A 348 -6.68 -17.68 1.05
N THR A 349 -5.39 -17.89 0.85
CA THR A 349 -4.60 -18.86 1.64
C THR A 349 -4.19 -18.34 3.02
N GLY A 350 -4.47 -17.07 3.34
CA GLY A 350 -4.03 -16.45 4.60
C GLY A 350 -2.54 -16.08 4.64
N VAL A 351 -1.81 -16.31 3.54
CA VAL A 351 -0.39 -15.91 3.40
C VAL A 351 -0.21 -14.40 3.57
N TYR A 352 -1.25 -13.61 3.27
CA TYR A 352 -1.24 -12.16 3.43
C TYR A 352 -0.89 -11.65 4.84
N LEU A 353 -1.16 -12.44 5.89
CA LEU A 353 -0.86 -12.08 7.28
C LEU A 353 0.62 -11.79 7.53
N TYR A 354 1.49 -12.38 6.71
CA TYR A 354 2.94 -12.20 6.76
C TYR A 354 3.46 -11.30 5.64
N LEU A 355 2.59 -10.97 4.68
CA LEU A 355 3.00 -10.22 3.52
C LEU A 355 3.35 -8.78 3.86
N TRP A 356 2.75 -8.13 4.88
CA TRP A 356 3.06 -6.71 5.16
C TRP A 356 4.56 -6.49 5.44
N GLN A 357 5.15 -7.29 6.33
CA GLN A 357 6.56 -7.16 6.70
C GLN A 357 7.50 -7.57 5.54
N MET A 358 7.13 -8.60 4.78
CA MET A 358 7.90 -9.02 3.59
C MET A 358 7.80 -8.06 2.42
N PHE A 359 6.61 -7.47 2.20
CA PHE A 359 6.41 -6.34 1.31
C PHE A 359 7.30 -5.17 1.73
N GLY A 360 7.27 -4.81 3.01
CA GLY A 360 8.11 -3.76 3.58
C GLY A 360 9.59 -4.00 3.28
N ALA A 361 10.09 -5.20 3.55
CA ALA A 361 11.47 -5.59 3.24
C ALA A 361 11.79 -5.48 1.75
N ALA A 362 10.95 -6.04 0.87
CA ALA A 362 11.15 -5.95 -0.57
C ALA A 362 11.10 -4.49 -1.09
N ASN A 363 10.23 -3.66 -0.51
CA ASN A 363 10.14 -2.23 -0.82
C ASN A 363 11.41 -1.48 -0.41
N GLN A 364 11.94 -1.77 0.79
CA GLN A 364 13.20 -1.17 1.24
C GLN A 364 14.41 -1.65 0.46
N LEU A 365 14.39 -2.90 -0.04
CA LEU A 365 15.41 -3.39 -0.94
C LEU A 365 15.41 -2.62 -2.27
N MET A 366 14.23 -2.35 -2.84
CA MET A 366 14.08 -1.50 -4.02
C MET A 366 14.55 -0.06 -3.76
N ALA A 367 14.27 0.50 -2.58
CA ALA A 367 14.74 1.83 -2.18
C ALA A 367 16.27 1.87 -2.08
N ALA A 368 16.87 0.87 -1.44
CA ALA A 368 18.32 0.74 -1.34
C ALA A 368 18.97 0.63 -2.73
N LEU A 369 18.40 -0.19 -3.62
CA LEU A 369 18.85 -0.29 -5.01
C LEU A 369 18.81 1.06 -5.73
N ALA A 370 17.71 1.82 -5.61
CA ALA A 370 17.59 3.13 -6.23
C ALA A 370 18.67 4.11 -5.72
N LEU A 371 18.90 4.15 -4.41
CA LEU A 371 19.95 4.97 -3.80
C LEU A 371 21.35 4.56 -4.25
N LEU A 372 21.63 3.26 -4.35
CA LEU A 372 22.92 2.75 -4.82
C LEU A 372 23.17 3.09 -6.30
N VAL A 373 22.13 3.03 -7.14
CA VAL A 373 22.22 3.49 -8.55
C VAL A 373 22.53 4.98 -8.62
N VAL A 374 21.84 5.82 -7.84
CA VAL A 374 22.14 7.26 -7.75
C VAL A 374 23.56 7.50 -7.24
N THR A 375 24.03 6.69 -6.29
CA THR A 375 25.41 6.74 -5.77
C THR A 375 26.42 6.51 -6.89
N VAL A 376 26.25 5.46 -7.70
CA VAL A 376 27.13 5.16 -8.84
C VAL A 376 27.09 6.29 -9.89
N TRP A 377 25.92 6.87 -10.15
CA TRP A 377 25.78 8.02 -11.06
C TRP A 377 26.48 9.29 -10.54
N LEU A 378 26.43 9.56 -9.23
CA LEU A 378 27.16 10.67 -8.63
C LEU A 378 28.68 10.49 -8.80
N VAL A 379 29.19 9.29 -8.55
CA VAL A 379 30.61 8.96 -8.77
C VAL A 379 31.00 9.17 -10.22
N SER A 380 30.21 8.66 -11.17
CA SER A 380 30.50 8.81 -12.60
C SER A 380 30.50 10.27 -13.06
N SER A 381 29.75 11.12 -12.36
CA SER A 381 29.63 12.56 -12.64
C SER A 381 30.64 13.42 -11.86
N GLY A 382 31.57 12.80 -11.12
CA GLY A 382 32.55 13.51 -10.29
C GLY A 382 31.95 14.25 -9.08
N ARG A 383 30.72 13.93 -8.69
CA ARG A 383 30.02 14.53 -7.53
C ARG A 383 30.17 13.66 -6.29
N SER A 384 30.02 14.26 -5.10
CA SER A 384 30.11 13.53 -3.83
C SER A 384 29.02 12.43 -3.75
N PRO A 385 29.40 11.15 -3.60
CA PRO A 385 28.44 10.06 -3.53
C PRO A 385 27.77 9.93 -2.15
N LEU A 386 28.26 10.64 -1.13
CA LEU A 386 27.88 10.44 0.26
C LEU A 386 26.38 10.66 0.51
N TYR A 387 25.76 11.61 -0.19
CA TYR A 387 24.35 11.96 -0.02
C TYR A 387 23.39 10.81 -0.33
N ALA A 388 23.73 9.95 -1.30
CA ALA A 388 22.94 8.77 -1.66
C ALA A 388 23.54 7.48 -1.10
N GLY A 389 24.87 7.40 -1.01
CA GLY A 389 25.58 6.18 -0.64
C GLY A 389 25.41 5.80 0.82
N LEU A 390 25.50 6.77 1.74
CA LEU A 390 25.35 6.48 3.17
C LEU A 390 23.92 6.02 3.50
N PRO A 391 22.85 6.73 3.08
CA PRO A 391 21.48 6.22 3.24
C PRO A 391 21.26 4.89 2.52
N GLY A 392 21.85 4.69 1.33
CA GLY A 392 21.71 3.45 0.55
C GLY A 392 22.28 2.23 1.26
N VAL A 393 23.49 2.34 1.80
CA VAL A 393 24.13 1.26 2.58
C VAL A 393 23.37 1.02 3.89
N PHE A 394 22.98 2.07 4.60
CA PHE A 394 22.18 1.94 5.81
C PHE A 394 20.86 1.18 5.56
N MET A 395 20.15 1.55 4.49
CA MET A 395 18.90 0.89 4.12
C MET A 395 19.11 -0.55 3.66
N LEU A 396 20.21 -0.84 2.95
CA LEU A 396 20.55 -2.21 2.56
C LEU A 396 20.78 -3.11 3.79
N VAL A 397 21.63 -2.68 4.72
CA VAL A 397 21.93 -3.42 5.96
C VAL A 397 20.68 -3.58 6.82
N THR A 398 19.89 -2.52 6.96
CA THR A 398 18.63 -2.55 7.71
C THR A 398 17.65 -3.54 7.07
N THR A 399 17.56 -3.57 5.75
CA THR A 399 16.67 -4.49 5.02
C THR A 399 17.10 -5.94 5.23
N MET A 400 18.39 -6.25 5.09
CA MET A 400 18.94 -7.59 5.33
C MET A 400 18.64 -8.07 6.76
N ALA A 401 18.92 -7.23 7.75
CA ALA A 401 18.62 -7.55 9.15
C ALA A 401 17.12 -7.79 9.37
N ALA A 402 16.24 -6.99 8.73
CA ALA A 402 14.79 -7.14 8.87
C ALA A 402 14.26 -8.42 8.21
N ILE A 403 14.83 -8.84 7.09
CA ILE A 403 14.49 -10.11 6.43
C ILE A 403 14.80 -11.28 7.38
N LEU A 404 15.98 -11.28 8.01
CA LEU A 404 16.37 -12.32 8.96
C LEU A 404 15.45 -12.38 10.18
N VAL A 405 15.07 -11.22 10.73
CA VAL A 405 14.10 -11.14 11.84
C VAL A 405 12.73 -11.70 11.42
N ASN A 406 12.26 -11.38 10.22
CA ASN A 406 11.00 -11.92 9.69
C ASN A 406 11.04 -13.44 9.51
N ILE A 407 12.13 -13.98 8.97
CA ILE A 407 12.33 -15.42 8.83
C ILE A 407 12.28 -16.09 10.22
N TYR A 408 13.00 -15.54 11.21
CA TYR A 408 12.94 -16.03 12.58
C TYR A 408 11.52 -16.00 13.14
N ASN A 409 10.80 -14.90 12.97
CA ASN A 409 9.43 -14.75 13.45
C ASN A 409 8.46 -15.75 12.82
N LEU A 410 8.60 -16.02 11.53
CA LEU A 410 7.81 -17.05 10.82
C LEU A 410 8.08 -18.44 11.39
N ILE A 411 9.33 -18.78 11.68
CA ILE A 411 9.68 -20.09 12.26
C ILE A 411 9.13 -20.19 13.70
N ALA A 412 9.47 -19.22 14.54
CA ALA A 412 9.19 -19.23 15.97
C ALA A 412 7.72 -19.03 16.32
N SER A 413 7.00 -18.22 15.56
CA SER A 413 5.61 -17.83 15.86
C SER A 413 4.57 -18.55 15.02
N VAL A 414 4.97 -19.16 13.91
CA VAL A 414 4.03 -19.83 12.99
C VAL A 414 4.38 -21.29 12.80
N ILE A 415 5.55 -21.63 12.27
CA ILE A 415 5.86 -23.02 11.91
C ILE A 415 5.84 -23.92 13.14
N ILE A 416 6.52 -23.54 14.22
CA ILE A 416 6.60 -24.38 15.42
C ILE A 416 5.19 -24.59 16.04
N PRO A 417 4.41 -23.53 16.35
CA PRO A 417 3.06 -23.71 16.89
C PRO A 417 2.07 -24.39 15.94
N ALA A 418 2.05 -24.00 14.66
CA ALA A 418 1.09 -24.52 13.68
C ALA A 418 1.37 -25.99 13.33
N SER A 419 2.64 -26.42 13.32
CA SER A 419 3.00 -27.83 13.15
C SER A 419 2.53 -28.68 14.32
N ALA A 420 2.67 -28.17 15.55
CA ALA A 420 2.17 -28.84 16.75
C ALA A 420 0.63 -28.94 16.77
N ALA A 421 -0.06 -27.96 16.18
CA ALA A 421 -1.52 -27.93 16.06
C ALA A 421 -2.08 -28.65 14.83
N GLY A 422 -1.24 -29.28 13.98
CA GLY A 422 -1.67 -29.97 12.76
C GLY A 422 -2.20 -29.05 11.65
N GLN A 423 -1.87 -27.76 11.68
CA GLN A 423 -2.37 -26.75 10.74
C GLN A 423 -1.48 -26.64 9.49
N PHE A 424 -1.51 -27.68 8.65
CA PHE A 424 -0.64 -27.80 7.47
C PHE A 424 -0.71 -26.61 6.50
N GLY A 425 -1.88 -25.98 6.33
CA GLY A 425 -2.04 -24.83 5.42
C GLY A 425 -1.22 -23.60 5.85
N MET A 426 -1.18 -23.31 7.15
CA MET A 426 -0.38 -22.20 7.68
C MET A 426 1.11 -22.48 7.63
N VAL A 427 1.51 -23.73 7.90
CA VAL A 427 2.91 -24.16 7.76
C VAL A 427 3.36 -24.00 6.30
N ALA A 428 2.56 -24.46 5.33
CA ALA A 428 2.85 -24.30 3.92
C ALA A 428 3.01 -22.82 3.52
N GLY A 429 2.09 -21.96 3.97
CA GLY A 429 2.16 -20.52 3.74
C GLY A 429 3.42 -19.88 4.33
N ALA A 430 3.77 -20.22 5.58
CA ALA A 430 4.98 -19.72 6.23
C ALA A 430 6.26 -20.20 5.53
N VAL A 431 6.31 -21.45 5.06
CA VAL A 431 7.45 -21.99 4.30
C VAL A 431 7.64 -21.25 2.99
N VAL A 432 6.57 -20.96 2.24
CA VAL A 432 6.64 -20.15 1.02
C VAL A 432 7.18 -18.76 1.32
N MET A 433 6.71 -18.12 2.40
CA MET A 433 7.18 -16.79 2.80
C MET A 433 8.65 -16.78 3.24
N ILE A 434 9.11 -17.81 3.93
CA ILE A 434 10.54 -17.98 4.25
C ILE A 434 11.35 -18.14 2.97
N GLY A 435 10.87 -18.93 2.00
CA GLY A 435 11.51 -19.07 0.69
C GLY A 435 11.66 -17.72 -0.03
N ILE A 436 10.61 -16.89 0.00
CA ILE A 436 10.67 -15.51 -0.53
C ILE A 436 11.67 -14.67 0.26
N GLY A 437 11.67 -14.74 1.59
CA GLY A 437 12.64 -14.04 2.44
C GLY A 437 14.08 -14.41 2.10
N VAL A 438 14.39 -15.70 1.95
CA VAL A 438 15.72 -16.18 1.55
C VAL A 438 16.10 -15.67 0.15
N LEU A 439 15.15 -15.67 -0.78
CA LEU A 439 15.37 -15.11 -2.13
C LEU A 439 15.70 -13.60 -2.06
N LEU A 440 14.98 -12.84 -1.23
CA LEU A 440 15.24 -11.41 -1.03
C LEU A 440 16.61 -11.17 -0.38
N GLU A 441 17.02 -12.02 0.55
CA GLU A 441 18.32 -11.93 1.20
C GLU A 441 19.46 -12.19 0.19
N VAL A 442 19.33 -13.23 -0.63
CA VAL A 442 20.27 -13.51 -1.73
C VAL A 442 20.31 -12.34 -2.71
N ALA A 443 19.16 -11.79 -3.08
CA ALA A 443 19.09 -10.63 -3.97
C ALA A 443 19.78 -9.40 -3.35
N ALA A 444 19.61 -9.15 -2.05
CA ALA A 444 20.28 -8.06 -1.35
C ALA A 444 21.81 -8.21 -1.35
N ILE A 445 22.31 -9.43 -1.14
CA ILE A 445 23.75 -9.73 -1.22
C ILE A 445 24.28 -9.48 -2.64
N LEU A 446 23.56 -9.94 -3.67
CA LEU A 446 23.95 -9.71 -5.07
C LEU A 446 23.97 -8.21 -5.41
N ILE A 447 22.94 -7.46 -4.98
CA ILE A 447 22.87 -6.01 -5.14
C ILE A 447 24.07 -5.34 -4.46
N ALA A 448 24.46 -5.79 -3.27
CA ALA A 448 25.62 -5.27 -2.55
C ALA A 448 26.92 -5.46 -3.35
N ILE A 449 27.15 -6.68 -3.85
CA ILE A 449 28.33 -7.06 -4.62
C ILE A 449 28.40 -6.27 -5.93
N ASP A 450 27.30 -6.25 -6.69
CA ASP A 450 27.23 -5.56 -7.99
C ASP A 450 27.39 -4.05 -7.83
N SER A 451 26.75 -3.46 -6.82
CA SER A 451 26.86 -2.02 -6.55
C SER A 451 28.28 -1.64 -6.15
N PHE A 452 28.95 -2.46 -5.34
CA PHE A 452 30.34 -2.23 -4.96
C PHE A 452 31.31 -2.38 -6.14
N ALA A 453 31.10 -3.41 -6.97
CA ALA A 453 31.88 -3.61 -8.19
C ALA A 453 31.70 -2.43 -9.17
N ALA A 454 30.47 -1.97 -9.36
CA ALA A 454 30.17 -0.79 -10.18
C ALA A 454 30.81 0.48 -9.60
N TYR A 455 30.69 0.71 -8.29
CA TYR A 455 31.31 1.85 -7.62
C TYR A 455 32.83 1.88 -7.88
N ARG A 456 33.53 0.76 -7.67
CA ARG A 456 34.97 0.68 -7.94
C ARG A 456 35.33 0.96 -9.40
N ARG A 457 34.53 0.45 -10.34
CA ARG A 457 34.73 0.64 -11.77
C ARG A 457 34.61 2.11 -12.17
N TYR A 458 33.61 2.83 -11.67
CA TYR A 458 33.41 4.24 -12.00
C TYR A 458 34.33 5.18 -11.22
N ALA A 459 34.67 4.85 -9.98
CA ALA A 459 35.65 5.60 -9.19
C ALA A 459 37.06 5.56 -9.81
N ALA A 460 37.39 4.49 -10.54
CA ALA A 460 38.68 4.33 -11.22
C ALA A 460 38.76 5.01 -12.60
N ARG A 461 37.65 5.56 -13.14
CA ARG A 461 37.63 6.21 -14.45
C ARG A 461 38.01 7.70 -14.33
N PRO A 462 38.75 8.26 -15.30
CA PRO A 462 38.91 9.71 -15.38
C PRO A 462 37.54 10.38 -15.55
N MET A 463 37.31 11.48 -14.83
CA MET A 463 36.04 12.19 -14.82
C MET A 463 35.63 12.59 -16.24
N GLN A 464 34.44 12.16 -16.68
CA GLN A 464 33.85 12.72 -17.90
C GLN A 464 33.41 14.15 -17.60
N PRO A 465 33.81 15.15 -18.41
CA PRO A 465 33.27 16.50 -18.25
C PRO A 465 31.75 16.44 -18.40
N GLY A 466 31.04 16.99 -17.41
CA GLY A 466 29.58 17.04 -17.44
C GLY A 466 29.08 17.80 -18.68
N PRO A 467 27.85 17.51 -19.15
CA PRO A 467 27.24 18.27 -20.23
C PRO A 467 27.25 19.77 -19.86
N ALA A 468 27.68 20.61 -20.80
CA ALA A 468 27.63 22.06 -20.62
C ALA A 468 26.19 22.47 -20.27
N PRO A 469 25.99 23.41 -19.32
CA PRO A 469 24.66 23.92 -19.03
C PRO A 469 24.01 24.40 -20.34
N ALA A 470 22.76 23.98 -20.56
CA ALA A 470 21.97 24.48 -21.67
C ALA A 470 21.96 26.01 -21.58
N ALA A 471 22.38 26.68 -22.65
CA ALA A 471 22.27 28.13 -22.73
C ALA A 471 20.79 28.50 -22.68
N ASP A 472 20.46 29.41 -21.77
CA ASP A 472 19.11 29.84 -21.35
C ASP A 472 18.09 30.06 -22.48
#